data_AF-A0A0G1W2J4-F1
#
_entry.id   AF-A0A0G1W2J4-F1
#
_cell.length_a   1.000
_cell.length_b   1.000
_cell.length_c   1.000
_cell.angle_alpha   90.00
_cell.angle_beta   90.00
_cell.angle_gamma   90.00
#
_symmetry.space_group_name_H-M   'P 1'
#
loop_
_entity.id
_entity.type
_entity.pdbx_description
1 polymer ?
#
loop_
_entity_poly.entity_id
_entity_poly.type
_entity_poly.pdbx_seq_one_letter_code
_entity_poly.pdbx_strand_id
1 'polypeptide(L)'
;MDYQSASKRVQAAMDLLEKREVNRETVDSLRTLLSGINPQVDKKLALLAGEFKKLDQIQKGQVIELMVESLPEATPEQKKRKKALLLLIKFWNDLKSEISRVEAEFEKHESQGQSATRTGGNIMATARGPLGIITAIAVVIVISGIVKNQGKTPESTQPAGNTIRVLMIQGKQVPLDQVHAVVGPECDKASHYHAKNSEVVTATDGTTIPDPGGCGYGKEADLTVVEVSL
;
A
#
# COMPACT_ATOMS: atom_id res chain seq x y z
N MET A 1 -31.69 31.83 18.15
CA MET A 1 -31.50 31.93 16.70
C MET A 1 -32.66 32.73 16.15
N ASP A 2 -32.43 33.70 15.26
CA ASP A 2 -33.52 34.43 14.61
C ASP A 2 -34.15 33.58 13.49
N TYR A 3 -35.42 33.86 13.16
CA TYR A 3 -36.16 33.06 12.18
C TYR A 3 -35.59 33.14 10.76
N GLN A 4 -35.04 34.29 10.36
CA GLN A 4 -34.51 34.49 9.01
C GLN A 4 -33.20 33.72 8.81
N SER A 5 -32.34 33.64 9.83
CA SER A 5 -31.12 32.84 9.80
C SER A 5 -31.43 31.34 9.84
N ALA A 6 -32.43 30.91 10.60
CA ALA A 6 -32.91 29.52 10.58
C ALA A 6 -33.43 29.11 9.19
N SER A 7 -34.29 29.94 8.59
CA SER A 7 -34.87 29.69 7.26
C SER A 7 -33.79 29.60 6.17
N LYS A 8 -32.82 30.52 6.14
CA LYS A 8 -31.70 30.48 5.17
C LYS A 8 -30.85 29.20 5.32
N ARG A 9 -30.60 28.76 6.56
CA ARG A 9 -29.85 27.53 6.83
C ARG A 9 -30.60 26.28 6.37
N VAL A 10 -31.93 26.25 6.54
CA VAL A 10 -32.78 25.16 6.04
C VAL A 10 -32.80 25.13 4.51
N GLN A 11 -32.89 26.30 3.87
CA GLN A 11 -32.85 26.40 2.41
C GLN A 11 -31.53 25.87 1.84
N ALA A 12 -30.39 26.32 2.39
CA ALA A 12 -29.07 25.83 1.99
C ALA A 12 -28.90 24.32 2.22
N ALA A 13 -29.53 23.77 3.26
CA ALA A 13 -29.54 22.33 3.50
C ALA A 13 -30.37 21.57 2.45
N MET A 14 -31.50 22.14 1.99
CA MET A 14 -32.26 21.57 0.88
C MET A 14 -31.47 21.59 -0.43
N ASP A 15 -30.82 22.70 -0.75
CA ASP A 15 -29.99 22.81 -1.97
C ASP A 15 -28.85 21.77 -1.98
N LEU A 16 -28.30 21.42 -0.81
CA LEU A 16 -27.32 20.35 -0.66
C LEU A 16 -27.91 18.95 -0.88
N LEU A 17 -29.15 18.72 -0.44
CA LEU A 17 -29.85 17.43 -0.59
C LEU A 17 -30.36 17.21 -2.02
N GLU A 18 -30.58 18.27 -2.79
CA GLU A 18 -30.97 18.19 -4.20
C GLU A 18 -29.81 17.78 -5.12
N LYS A 19 -28.57 17.76 -4.61
CA LYS A 19 -27.42 17.24 -5.35
C LYS A 19 -27.57 15.73 -5.58
N ARG A 20 -27.10 15.26 -6.73
CA ARG A 20 -27.28 13.88 -7.22
C ARG A 20 -26.62 12.81 -6.34
N GLU A 21 -25.62 13.19 -5.53
CA GLU A 21 -24.88 12.27 -4.67
C GLU A 21 -24.82 12.81 -3.24
N VAL A 22 -25.35 12.04 -2.29
CA VAL A 22 -25.23 12.31 -0.87
C VAL A 22 -24.03 11.52 -0.34
N ASN A 23 -22.94 12.23 -0.09
CA ASN A 23 -21.71 11.67 0.48
C ASN A 23 -21.48 12.17 1.92
N ARG A 24 -20.41 11.71 2.57
CA ARG A 24 -20.09 12.10 3.95
C ARG A 24 -19.96 13.61 4.14
N GLU A 25 -19.31 14.30 3.21
CA GLU A 25 -19.14 15.76 3.26
C GLU A 25 -20.48 16.48 3.21
N THR A 26 -21.44 15.93 2.45
CA THR A 26 -22.81 16.43 2.39
C THR A 26 -23.49 16.26 3.75
N VAL A 27 -23.36 15.12 4.41
CA VAL A 27 -23.93 14.87 5.74
C VAL A 27 -23.31 15.75 6.82
N ASP A 28 -21.99 15.97 6.80
CA ASP A 28 -21.29 16.84 7.74
C ASP A 28 -21.70 18.32 7.54
N SER A 29 -21.88 18.73 6.28
CA SER A 29 -22.39 20.06 5.92
C SER A 29 -23.83 20.25 6.40
N LEU A 30 -24.69 19.25 6.20
CA LEU A 30 -26.08 19.26 6.70
C LEU A 30 -26.13 19.35 8.22
N ARG A 31 -25.28 18.61 8.92
CA ARG A 31 -25.17 18.66 10.38
C ARG A 31 -24.75 20.05 10.85
N THR A 32 -23.81 20.68 10.18
CA THR A 32 -23.38 22.05 10.51
C THR A 32 -24.50 23.07 10.26
N LEU A 33 -25.18 22.96 9.11
CA LEU A 33 -26.28 23.84 8.72
C LEU A 33 -27.53 23.65 9.57
N LEU A 34 -27.84 22.45 10.05
CA LEU A 34 -29.08 22.17 10.77
C LEU A 34 -28.90 22.07 12.29
N SER A 35 -27.65 22.06 12.78
CA SER A 35 -27.32 22.01 14.21
C SER A 35 -28.08 23.05 15.02
N GLY A 36 -28.77 22.58 16.06
CA GLY A 36 -29.49 23.43 17.02
C GLY A 36 -30.82 23.99 16.52
N ILE A 37 -31.24 23.67 15.28
CA ILE A 37 -32.56 24.07 14.76
C ILE A 37 -33.64 23.10 15.27
N ASN A 38 -33.38 21.80 15.20
CA ASN A 38 -34.30 20.78 15.68
C ASN A 38 -33.52 19.58 16.28
N PRO A 39 -33.73 19.27 17.57
CA PRO A 39 -33.05 18.15 18.24
C PRO A 39 -33.25 16.78 17.58
N GLN A 40 -34.41 16.55 16.95
CA GLN A 40 -34.69 15.29 16.26
C GLN A 40 -33.88 15.18 14.96
N VAL A 41 -33.70 16.30 14.25
CA VAL A 41 -32.88 16.37 13.03
C VAL A 41 -31.42 16.15 13.39
N ASP A 42 -30.93 16.78 14.47
CA ASP A 42 -29.57 16.59 14.97
C ASP A 42 -29.30 15.12 15.33
N LYS A 43 -30.25 14.46 16.02
CA LYS A 43 -30.13 13.04 16.37
C LYS A 43 -30.06 12.16 15.12
N LYS A 44 -30.90 12.42 14.11
CA LYS A 44 -30.90 11.66 12.86
C LYS A 44 -29.62 11.87 12.05
N LEU A 45 -29.14 13.11 11.94
CA LEU A 45 -27.88 13.43 11.25
C LEU A 45 -26.66 12.84 11.97
N ALA A 46 -26.67 12.79 13.30
CA ALA A 46 -25.62 12.13 14.08
C ALA A 46 -25.58 10.62 13.82
N LEU A 47 -26.75 9.96 13.72
CA LEU A 47 -26.83 8.54 13.36
C LEU A 47 -26.31 8.30 11.94
N LEU A 48 -26.77 9.09 10.96
CA LEU A 48 -26.29 9.02 9.57
C LEU A 48 -24.77 9.20 9.46
N ALA A 49 -24.21 10.20 10.14
CA ALA A 49 -22.76 10.41 10.17
C ALA A 49 -22.01 9.19 10.77
N GLY A 50 -22.59 8.56 11.79
CA GLY A 50 -22.08 7.32 12.36
C GLY A 50 -22.06 6.16 11.36
N GLU A 51 -23.13 5.97 10.58
CA GLU A 51 -23.20 4.93 9.55
C GLU A 51 -22.24 5.20 8.38
N PHE A 52 -22.10 6.45 7.93
CA PHE A 52 -21.09 6.82 6.93
C PHE A 52 -19.67 6.58 7.42
N LYS A 53 -19.39 6.78 8.70
CA LYS A 53 -18.10 6.43 9.30
C LYS A 53 -17.85 4.93 9.23
N LYS A 54 -18.84 4.10 9.51
CA LYS A 54 -18.72 2.63 9.37
C LYS A 54 -18.47 2.23 7.91
N LEU A 55 -19.16 2.85 6.95
CA LEU A 55 -18.92 2.61 5.52
C LEU A 55 -17.48 2.98 5.10
N ASP A 56 -16.95 4.10 5.59
CA ASP A 56 -15.56 4.51 5.37
C ASP A 56 -14.56 3.51 5.98
N GLN A 57 -14.86 2.99 7.17
CA GLN A 57 -14.07 1.92 7.79
C GLN A 57 -14.11 0.63 6.95
N ILE A 58 -15.26 0.25 6.37
CA ILE A 58 -15.36 -0.90 5.45
C ILE A 58 -14.51 -0.68 4.21
N GLN A 59 -14.62 0.49 3.56
CA GLN A 59 -13.85 0.82 2.36
C GLN A 59 -12.33 0.84 2.63
N LYS A 60 -11.92 1.24 3.83
CA LYS A 60 -10.52 1.22 4.28
C LYS A 60 -10.02 -0.16 4.72
N GLY A 61 -10.84 -1.20 4.56
CA GLY A 61 -10.48 -2.57 4.97
C GLY A 61 -10.47 -2.79 6.48
N GLN A 62 -11.00 -1.85 7.27
CA GLN A 62 -11.15 -1.95 8.73
C GLN A 62 -12.36 -2.81 9.15
N VAL A 63 -12.76 -3.76 8.31
CA VAL A 63 -13.85 -4.71 8.58
C VAL A 63 -13.59 -5.50 9.87
N ILE A 64 -12.32 -5.79 10.16
CA ILE A 64 -11.90 -6.47 11.39
C ILE A 64 -12.20 -5.61 12.64
N GLU A 65 -11.99 -4.29 12.59
CA GLU A 65 -12.33 -3.38 13.71
C GLU A 65 -13.83 -3.33 13.94
N LEU A 66 -14.62 -3.20 12.88
CA LEU A 66 -16.08 -3.18 12.95
C LEU A 66 -16.68 -4.48 13.51
N MET A 67 -16.14 -5.63 13.08
CA MET A 67 -16.55 -6.93 13.57
C MET A 67 -16.20 -7.11 15.05
N VAL A 68 -15.03 -6.65 15.47
CA VAL A 68 -14.58 -6.74 16.86
C VAL A 68 -15.36 -5.79 17.77
N GLU A 69 -15.70 -4.58 17.31
CA GLU A 69 -16.60 -3.66 18.01
C GLU A 69 -18.02 -4.24 18.18
N SER A 70 -18.45 -5.08 17.24
CA SER A 70 -19.77 -5.73 17.26
C SER A 70 -19.80 -7.04 18.08
N LEU A 71 -18.67 -7.49 18.65
CA LEU A 71 -18.63 -8.70 19.47
C LEU A 71 -19.44 -8.52 20.77
N PRO A 72 -20.16 -9.57 21.22
CA PRO A 72 -20.95 -9.54 22.45
C PRO A 72 -20.05 -9.33 23.68
N GLU A 73 -20.53 -8.53 24.64
CA GLU A 73 -19.85 -8.19 25.91
C GLU A 73 -20.60 -8.71 27.14
N ALA A 74 -21.41 -9.76 26.98
CA ALA A 74 -22.32 -10.23 28.05
C ALA A 74 -21.57 -10.81 29.26
N THR A 75 -20.34 -11.31 29.09
CA THR A 75 -19.54 -11.87 30.18
C THR A 75 -18.21 -11.11 30.41
N PRO A 76 -17.64 -11.14 31.63
CA PRO A 76 -16.33 -10.55 31.91
C PRO A 76 -15.21 -11.11 31.02
N GLU A 77 -15.30 -12.39 30.67
CA GLU A 77 -14.35 -13.06 29.79
C GLU A 77 -14.48 -12.56 28.34
N GLN A 78 -15.71 -12.42 27.83
CA GLN A 78 -15.96 -11.83 26.51
C GLN A 78 -15.46 -10.39 26.42
N LYS A 79 -15.67 -9.59 27.46
CA LYS A 79 -15.15 -8.21 27.55
C LYS A 79 -13.62 -8.18 27.53
N LYS A 80 -12.95 -9.09 28.24
CA LYS A 80 -11.49 -9.22 28.22
C LYS A 80 -10.97 -9.62 26.84
N ARG A 81 -11.63 -10.59 26.17
CA ARG A 81 -11.29 -11.02 24.80
C ARG A 81 -11.46 -9.89 23.79
N LYS A 82 -12.60 -9.18 23.83
CA LYS A 82 -12.85 -8.02 22.96
C LYS A 82 -11.81 -6.92 23.16
N LYS A 83 -11.49 -6.58 24.42
CA LYS A 83 -10.46 -5.59 24.73
C LYS A 83 -9.08 -6.01 24.23
N ALA A 84 -8.73 -7.29 24.34
CA ALA A 84 -7.47 -7.82 23.81
C ALA A 84 -7.41 -7.75 22.28
N LEU A 85 -8.50 -8.09 21.59
CA LEU A 85 -8.58 -7.97 20.13
C LEU A 85 -8.49 -6.52 19.67
N LEU A 86 -9.18 -5.60 20.32
CA LEU A 86 -9.07 -4.17 20.01
C LEU A 86 -7.65 -3.64 20.24
N LEU A 87 -6.99 -4.06 21.33
CA LEU A 87 -5.60 -3.71 21.58
C LEU A 87 -4.66 -4.29 20.52
N LEU A 88 -4.88 -5.53 20.09
CA LEU A 88 -4.09 -6.16 19.04
C LEU A 88 -4.25 -5.43 17.71
N ILE A 89 -5.48 -5.07 17.33
CA ILE A 89 -5.74 -4.36 16.09
C ILE A 89 -5.15 -2.95 16.13
N LYS A 90 -5.30 -2.24 17.26
CA LYS A 90 -4.66 -0.94 17.46
C LYS A 90 -3.14 -1.06 17.31
N PHE A 91 -2.53 -2.04 17.98
CA PHE A 91 -1.10 -2.30 17.89
C PHE A 91 -0.67 -2.61 16.45
N TRP A 92 -1.45 -3.41 15.72
CA TRP A 92 -1.18 -3.76 14.32
C TRP A 92 -1.23 -2.52 13.40
N ASN A 93 -2.21 -1.64 13.61
CA ASN A 93 -2.34 -0.39 12.85
C ASN A 93 -1.21 0.59 13.18
N ASP A 94 -0.88 0.75 14.47
CA ASP A 94 0.25 1.56 14.91
C ASP A 94 1.56 1.03 14.31
N LEU A 95 1.77 -0.29 14.29
CA LEU A 95 2.91 -0.94 13.66
C LEU A 95 2.96 -0.70 12.15
N LYS A 96 1.84 -0.86 11.44
CA LYS A 96 1.79 -0.63 9.99
C LYS A 96 2.13 0.82 9.64
N SER A 97 1.58 1.78 10.39
CA SER A 97 1.90 3.19 10.21
C SER A 97 3.38 3.48 10.47
N GLU A 98 3.94 2.84 11.50
CA GLU A 98 5.33 3.03 11.87
C GLU A 98 6.29 2.39 10.85
N ILE A 99 5.93 1.23 10.29
CA ILE A 99 6.66 0.63 9.16
C ILE A 99 6.68 1.60 7.99
N SER A 100 5.54 2.17 7.58
CA SER A 100 5.52 3.13 6.46
C SER A 100 6.32 4.40 6.74
N ARG A 101 6.31 4.91 7.98
CA ARG A 101 7.17 6.05 8.39
C ARG A 101 8.65 5.68 8.26
N VAL A 102 9.03 4.52 8.79
CA VAL A 102 10.40 4.03 8.75
C VAL A 102 10.84 3.78 7.31
N GLU A 103 10.03 3.14 6.47
CA GLU A 103 10.29 2.96 5.03
C GLU A 103 10.59 4.30 4.35
N ALA A 104 9.73 5.31 4.54
CA ALA A 104 9.94 6.64 3.97
C ALA A 104 11.24 7.33 4.48
N GLU A 105 11.59 7.14 5.76
CA GLU A 105 12.87 7.62 6.30
C GLU A 105 14.07 6.89 5.69
N PHE A 106 13.95 5.58 5.47
CA PHE A 106 14.98 4.79 4.80
C PHE A 106 15.16 5.19 3.33
N GLU A 107 14.08 5.37 2.56
CA GLU A 107 14.15 5.86 1.17
C GLU A 107 14.83 7.22 1.08
N LYS A 108 14.50 8.13 2.01
CA LYS A 108 15.13 9.45 2.09
C LYS A 108 16.63 9.37 2.36
N HIS A 109 17.08 8.46 3.23
CA HIS A 109 18.50 8.29 3.58
C HIS A 109 19.28 7.43 2.57
N GLU A 110 18.61 6.54 1.84
CA GLU A 110 19.18 5.76 0.73
C GLU A 110 19.56 6.68 -0.44
N SER A 111 18.69 7.65 -0.78
CA SER A 111 19.00 8.69 -1.78
C SER A 111 20.19 9.59 -1.40
N GLN A 112 20.62 9.57 -0.13
CA GLN A 112 21.77 10.29 0.40
C GLN A 112 23.01 9.40 0.60
N GLY A 113 22.98 8.13 0.15
CA GLY A 113 24.11 7.20 0.21
C GLY A 113 24.44 6.68 1.62
N GLN A 114 23.50 6.73 2.57
CA GLN A 114 23.70 6.20 3.92
C GLN A 114 23.31 4.72 4.02
N SER A 115 24.08 3.93 4.77
CA SER A 115 23.80 2.51 4.97
C SER A 115 22.55 2.30 5.84
N ALA A 116 21.72 1.32 5.45
CA ALA A 116 20.49 0.93 6.14
C ALA A 116 20.68 0.67 7.65
N THR A 117 21.83 0.12 8.05
CA THR A 117 22.17 -0.15 9.46
C THR A 117 22.36 1.13 10.28
N ARG A 118 22.88 2.20 9.67
CA ARG A 118 23.10 3.48 10.34
C ARG A 118 21.81 4.28 10.47
N THR A 119 20.98 4.25 9.43
CA THR A 119 19.63 4.86 9.45
C THR A 119 18.76 4.20 10.52
N GLY A 120 18.73 2.87 10.59
CA GLY A 120 18.00 2.15 11.63
C GLY A 120 18.45 2.45 13.05
N GLY A 121 19.77 2.61 13.27
CA GLY A 121 20.32 3.00 14.56
C GLY A 121 19.89 4.40 15.01
N ASN A 122 19.83 5.37 14.09
CA ASN A 122 19.39 6.73 14.39
C ASN A 122 17.89 6.77 14.75
N ILE A 123 17.06 6.01 14.02
CA ILE A 123 15.62 5.94 14.28
C ILE A 123 15.37 5.30 15.66
N MET A 124 16.05 4.19 15.98
CA MET A 124 15.92 3.56 17.30
C MET A 124 16.40 4.46 18.45
N ALA A 125 17.44 5.28 18.24
CA ALA A 125 17.97 6.17 19.29
C ALA A 125 16.96 7.23 19.75
N THR A 126 16.02 7.61 18.88
CA THR A 126 14.97 8.58 19.20
C THR A 126 13.73 7.96 19.83
N ALA A 127 13.61 6.63 19.80
CA ALA A 127 12.42 5.92 20.24
C ALA A 127 12.48 5.61 21.75
N ARG A 128 11.60 6.22 22.55
CA ARG A 128 11.47 5.96 24.00
C ARG A 128 10.04 5.58 24.37
N GLY A 129 9.89 4.66 25.33
CA GLY A 129 8.59 4.23 25.87
C GLY A 129 7.91 3.12 25.07
N PRO A 130 6.60 2.84 25.30
CA PRO A 130 5.88 1.73 24.64
C PRO A 130 5.80 1.88 23.12
N LEU A 131 5.80 3.12 22.61
CA LEU A 131 5.91 3.40 21.17
C LEU A 131 7.28 2.98 20.62
N GLY A 132 8.34 3.06 21.44
CA GLY A 132 9.68 2.64 21.00
C GLY A 132 9.81 1.15 20.74
N ILE A 133 8.99 0.30 21.36
CA ILE A 133 8.92 -1.12 21.04
C ILE A 133 8.36 -1.32 19.62
N ILE A 134 7.30 -0.57 19.28
CA ILE A 134 6.69 -0.60 17.94
C ILE A 134 7.69 -0.11 16.89
N THR A 135 8.36 1.00 17.15
CA THR A 135 9.43 1.53 16.29
C THR A 135 10.57 0.53 16.11
N ALA A 136 11.02 -0.14 17.17
CA ALA A 136 12.08 -1.14 17.08
C ALA A 136 11.66 -2.33 16.19
N ILE A 137 10.43 -2.83 16.37
CA ILE A 137 9.88 -3.91 15.53
C ILE A 137 9.77 -3.43 14.08
N ALA A 138 9.25 -2.23 13.84
CA ALA A 138 9.15 -1.65 12.49
C ALA A 138 10.52 -1.55 11.80
N VAL A 139 11.54 -1.03 12.49
CA VAL A 139 12.92 -0.95 11.97
C VAL A 139 13.47 -2.33 11.63
N VAL A 140 13.28 -3.33 12.49
CA VAL A 140 13.72 -4.71 12.22
C VAL A 140 13.02 -5.28 10.99
N ILE A 141 11.71 -5.07 10.84
CA ILE A 141 10.93 -5.52 9.68
C ILE A 141 11.44 -4.86 8.41
N VAL A 142 11.61 -3.54 8.42
CA VAL A 142 12.10 -2.78 7.25
C VAL A 142 13.51 -3.19 6.87
N ILE A 143 14.45 -3.27 7.82
CA ILE A 143 15.82 -3.75 7.56
C ILE A 143 15.78 -5.18 7.03
N SER A 144 15.00 -6.08 7.62
CA SER A 144 14.90 -7.48 7.16
C SER A 144 14.28 -7.59 5.77
N GLY A 145 13.32 -6.72 5.45
CA GLY A 145 12.71 -6.58 4.12
C GLY A 145 13.72 -6.07 3.10
N ILE A 146 14.48 -5.03 3.45
CA ILE A 146 15.58 -4.50 2.63
C ILE A 146 16.65 -5.57 2.42
N VAL A 147 17.08 -6.30 3.46
CA VAL A 147 18.10 -7.36 3.35
C VAL A 147 17.60 -8.55 2.50
N LYS A 148 16.31 -8.93 2.61
CA LYS A 148 15.71 -9.92 1.72
C LYS A 148 15.58 -9.42 0.27
N ASN A 149 15.29 -8.14 0.09
CA ASN A 149 15.35 -7.48 -1.22
C ASN A 149 16.80 -7.25 -1.68
N GLN A 150 17.81 -7.30 -0.81
CA GLN A 150 19.24 -7.30 -1.12
C GLN A 150 19.79 -8.65 -1.56
N GLY A 151 19.04 -9.73 -1.36
CA GLY A 151 19.17 -10.95 -2.19
C GLY A 151 18.63 -10.79 -3.63
N LYS A 152 18.00 -9.64 -3.94
CA LYS A 152 17.46 -9.24 -5.24
C LYS A 152 17.78 -7.77 -5.57
N THR A 153 18.88 -7.21 -5.04
CA THR A 153 19.27 -5.82 -5.33
C THR A 153 20.20 -5.81 -6.54
N PRO A 154 20.09 -4.80 -7.41
CA PRO A 154 21.05 -4.55 -8.47
C PRO A 154 22.43 -4.48 -7.83
N GLU A 155 23.29 -5.33 -8.37
CA GLU A 155 24.70 -5.39 -8.12
C GLU A 155 25.29 -3.98 -8.04
N SER A 156 25.82 -3.65 -6.86
CA SER A 156 26.71 -2.50 -6.65
C SER A 156 27.89 -2.66 -7.59
N THR A 157 27.81 -2.02 -8.76
CA THR A 157 28.92 -1.84 -9.68
C THR A 157 29.95 -0.93 -9.02
N GLN A 158 31.01 -1.53 -8.48
CA GLN A 158 32.33 -0.91 -8.54
C GLN A 158 33.11 -1.64 -9.66
N PRO A 159 33.79 -0.91 -10.55
CA PRO A 159 34.02 -1.34 -11.91
C PRO A 159 35.16 -2.35 -11.99
N ALA A 160 34.86 -3.56 -12.43
CA ALA A 160 35.84 -4.54 -12.90
C ALA A 160 35.18 -5.51 -13.90
N GLY A 161 35.11 -5.08 -15.17
CA GLY A 161 34.67 -5.90 -16.30
C GLY A 161 33.22 -5.62 -16.71
N ASN A 162 33.01 -5.20 -17.95
CA ASN A 162 31.68 -4.94 -18.53
C ASN A 162 30.89 -6.25 -18.79
N THR A 163 30.73 -7.13 -17.82
CA THR A 163 29.95 -8.35 -18.01
C THR A 163 28.48 -8.09 -17.78
N ILE A 164 27.64 -8.31 -18.80
CA ILE A 164 26.18 -8.25 -18.70
C ILE A 164 25.57 -9.65 -18.84
N ARG A 165 24.43 -9.89 -18.19
CA ARG A 165 23.64 -11.11 -18.36
C ARG A 165 22.64 -10.92 -19.50
N VAL A 166 22.68 -11.82 -20.47
CA VAL A 166 21.82 -11.78 -21.65
C VAL A 166 21.06 -13.10 -21.82
N LEU A 167 19.83 -13.00 -22.28
CA LEU A 167 18.97 -14.10 -22.69
C LEU A 167 19.15 -14.33 -24.20
N MET A 168 19.33 -15.59 -24.59
CA MET A 168 19.43 -15.95 -26.01
C MET A 168 18.03 -16.11 -26.61
N ILE A 169 17.55 -15.09 -27.33
CA ILE A 169 16.25 -15.10 -28.00
C ILE A 169 16.47 -15.07 -29.50
N GLN A 170 16.06 -16.13 -30.21
CA GLN A 170 16.26 -16.25 -31.67
C GLN A 170 17.73 -16.04 -32.12
N GLY A 171 18.68 -16.50 -31.32
CA GLY A 171 20.12 -16.32 -31.59
C GLY A 171 20.68 -14.93 -31.25
N LYS A 172 19.85 -14.03 -30.73
CA LYS A 172 20.25 -12.68 -30.31
C LYS A 172 20.40 -12.59 -28.80
N GLN A 173 21.35 -11.77 -28.36
CA GLN A 173 21.62 -11.52 -26.95
C GLN A 173 20.76 -10.36 -26.47
N VAL A 174 19.74 -10.66 -25.66
CA VAL A 174 18.86 -9.64 -25.08
C VAL A 174 19.22 -9.43 -23.61
N PRO A 175 19.58 -8.22 -23.18
CA PRO A 175 19.81 -7.90 -21.78
C PRO A 175 18.65 -8.33 -20.88
N LEU A 176 18.96 -9.06 -19.81
CA LEU A 176 17.94 -9.67 -18.93
C LEU A 176 17.08 -8.61 -18.21
N ASP A 177 17.57 -7.38 -18.07
CA ASP A 177 16.85 -6.25 -17.47
C ASP A 177 15.68 -5.72 -18.31
N GLN A 178 15.63 -6.08 -19.60
CA GLN A 178 14.56 -5.74 -20.53
C GLN A 178 13.43 -6.77 -20.55
N VAL A 179 13.57 -7.89 -19.86
CA VAL A 179 12.54 -8.95 -19.78
C VAL A 179 12.03 -9.16 -18.36
N HIS A 180 10.83 -9.71 -18.24
CA HIS A 180 10.25 -10.15 -16.96
C HIS A 180 9.54 -11.48 -17.15
N ALA A 181 9.49 -12.28 -16.09
CA ALA A 181 8.91 -13.61 -16.13
C ALA A 181 7.46 -13.56 -15.64
N VAL A 182 6.51 -14.05 -16.44
CA VAL A 182 5.08 -14.04 -16.12
C VAL A 182 4.52 -15.46 -16.16
N VAL A 183 3.62 -15.76 -15.23
CA VAL A 183 2.81 -16.98 -15.24
C VAL A 183 1.38 -16.58 -15.59
N GLY A 184 0.97 -16.85 -16.83
CA GLY A 184 -0.39 -16.58 -17.30
C GLY A 184 -1.39 -17.70 -16.92
N PRO A 185 -2.69 -17.40 -16.79
CA PRO A 185 -3.74 -18.40 -16.58
C PRO A 185 -3.89 -19.38 -17.75
N GLU A 186 -3.44 -18.97 -18.95
CA GLU A 186 -3.47 -19.75 -20.20
C GLU A 186 -2.29 -20.72 -20.34
N CYS A 187 -1.33 -20.69 -19.40
CA CYS A 187 -0.08 -21.44 -19.48
C CYS A 187 -0.06 -22.57 -18.44
N ASP A 188 0.63 -23.68 -18.72
CA ASP A 188 0.77 -24.88 -17.85
C ASP A 188 1.56 -24.61 -16.55
N LYS A 189 1.24 -23.52 -15.83
CA LYS A 189 1.94 -23.02 -14.64
C LYS A 189 3.43 -22.73 -14.86
N ALA A 190 3.88 -22.71 -16.12
CA ALA A 190 5.24 -22.42 -16.51
C ALA A 190 5.45 -20.90 -16.67
N SER A 191 6.59 -20.43 -16.17
CA SER A 191 7.07 -19.05 -16.30
C SER A 191 7.58 -18.81 -17.72
N HIS A 192 7.19 -17.70 -18.33
CA HIS A 192 7.62 -17.29 -19.67
C HIS A 192 8.22 -15.88 -19.63
N TYR A 193 9.24 -15.63 -20.45
CA TYR A 193 9.84 -14.30 -20.56
C TYR A 193 9.05 -13.40 -21.50
N HIS A 194 8.67 -12.22 -21.02
CA HIS A 194 8.01 -11.15 -21.75
C HIS A 194 8.83 -9.86 -21.71
N ALA A 195 8.62 -8.97 -22.67
CA ALA A 195 9.23 -7.64 -22.65
C ALA A 195 8.73 -6.87 -21.42
N LYS A 196 9.61 -6.20 -20.68
CA LYS A 196 9.24 -5.46 -19.46
C LYS A 196 8.26 -4.31 -19.73
N ASN A 197 8.31 -3.73 -20.92
CA ASN A 197 7.35 -2.73 -21.41
C ASN A 197 6.13 -3.35 -22.12
N SER A 198 6.02 -4.68 -22.19
CA SER A 198 5.00 -5.43 -22.95
C SER A 198 4.96 -5.17 -24.46
N GLU A 199 6.02 -4.57 -25.03
CA GLU A 199 6.05 -4.20 -26.45
C GLU A 199 7.26 -4.77 -27.19
N VAL A 200 8.48 -4.50 -26.69
CA VAL A 200 9.71 -4.77 -27.45
C VAL A 200 10.93 -4.83 -26.54
N VAL A 201 11.90 -5.67 -26.89
CA VAL A 201 13.24 -5.69 -26.30
C VAL A 201 14.29 -5.34 -27.35
N THR A 202 15.41 -4.76 -26.93
CA THR A 202 16.54 -4.40 -27.78
C THR A 202 17.73 -5.31 -27.47
N ALA A 203 18.19 -6.05 -28.48
CA ALA A 203 19.37 -6.90 -28.37
C ALA A 203 20.67 -6.07 -28.35
N THR A 204 21.78 -6.67 -27.92
CA THR A 204 23.09 -6.02 -27.84
C THR A 204 23.64 -5.56 -29.19
N ASP A 205 23.16 -6.14 -30.30
CA ASP A 205 23.46 -5.72 -31.67
C ASP A 205 22.61 -4.52 -32.14
N GLY A 206 21.77 -3.96 -31.27
CA GLY A 206 20.89 -2.83 -31.55
C GLY A 206 19.58 -3.20 -32.25
N THR A 207 19.35 -4.48 -32.54
CA THR A 207 18.10 -4.91 -33.17
C THR A 207 16.96 -5.06 -32.16
N THR A 208 15.75 -4.72 -32.58
CA THR A 208 14.56 -4.82 -31.73
C THR A 208 13.80 -6.12 -32.00
N ILE A 209 13.31 -6.78 -30.95
CA ILE A 209 12.48 -7.99 -31.01
C ILE A 209 11.15 -7.67 -30.33
N PRO A 210 10.01 -7.70 -31.05
CA PRO A 210 8.70 -7.42 -30.46
C PRO A 210 8.25 -8.57 -29.55
N ASP A 211 7.49 -8.26 -28.50
CA ASP A 211 6.85 -9.26 -27.66
C ASP A 211 5.79 -10.01 -28.47
N PRO A 212 5.90 -11.34 -28.61
CA PRO A 212 4.95 -12.11 -29.41
C PRO A 212 3.55 -12.24 -28.75
N GLY A 213 3.40 -11.81 -27.49
CA GLY A 213 2.20 -12.05 -26.71
C GLY A 213 2.01 -13.54 -26.37
N GLY A 214 0.93 -13.86 -25.64
CA GLY A 214 0.63 -15.24 -25.26
C GLY A 214 1.73 -15.86 -24.38
N CYS A 215 2.54 -16.76 -24.96
CA CYS A 215 3.64 -17.45 -24.27
C CYS A 215 4.99 -16.69 -24.29
N GLY A 216 5.01 -15.43 -24.74
CA GLY A 216 6.22 -14.60 -24.73
C GLY A 216 7.35 -15.19 -25.57
N TYR A 217 8.59 -14.88 -25.22
CA TYR A 217 9.79 -15.33 -25.93
C TYR A 217 10.12 -16.82 -25.74
N GLY A 218 9.39 -17.52 -24.87
CA GLY A 218 9.61 -18.91 -24.51
C GLY A 218 9.56 -19.14 -23.00
N LYS A 219 9.53 -20.42 -22.60
CA LYS A 219 9.56 -20.82 -21.19
C LYS A 219 10.94 -20.51 -20.59
N GLU A 220 10.94 -20.12 -19.33
CA GLU A 220 12.17 -19.86 -18.58
C GLU A 220 13.12 -21.06 -18.57
N ALA A 221 12.58 -22.29 -18.54
CA ALA A 221 13.36 -23.52 -18.59
C ALA A 221 14.02 -23.79 -19.96
N ASP A 222 13.51 -23.21 -21.05
CA ASP A 222 13.97 -23.48 -22.41
C ASP A 222 14.96 -22.41 -22.92
N LEU A 223 15.08 -21.29 -22.19
CA LEU A 223 15.93 -20.15 -22.59
C LEU A 223 17.21 -20.09 -21.76
N THR A 224 18.34 -19.97 -22.45
CA THR A 224 19.66 -19.91 -21.82
C THR A 224 20.03 -18.47 -21.46
N VAL A 225 20.40 -18.26 -20.20
CA VAL A 225 21.04 -17.02 -19.74
C VAL A 225 22.55 -17.22 -19.81
N VAL A 226 23.24 -16.31 -20.48
CA VAL A 226 24.71 -16.31 -20.61
C VAL A 226 25.28 -14.98 -20.12
N GLU A 227 26.48 -15.01 -19.57
CA GLU A 227 27.25 -13.83 -19.20
C GLU A 227 28.16 -13.45 -20.37
N VAL A 228 28.08 -12.20 -20.83
CA VAL A 228 28.88 -11.69 -21.95
C VAL A 228 29.60 -10.42 -21.53
N SER A 229 30.89 -10.35 -21.83
CA SER A 229 31.69 -9.14 -21.66
C SER A 229 31.46 -8.19 -22.84
N LEU A 230 31.10 -6.93 -22.58
CA LEU A 230 31.01 -5.85 -23.57
C LEU A 230 32.36 -5.18 -23.82
#